data_AF-A0A7C5T057-F1
#
_entry.id   AF-A0A7C5T057-F1
#
_cell.length_a   1.000
_cell.length_b   1.000
_cell.length_c   1.000
_cell.angle_alpha   90.00
_cell.angle_beta   90.00
_cell.angle_gamma   90.00
#
_symmetry.space_group_name_H-M   'P 1'
#
loop_
_entity.id
_entity.type
_entity.pdbx_description
1 polymer ?
#
loop_
_entity_poly.entity_id
_entity_poly.type
_entity_poly.pdbx_seq_one_letter_code
_entity_poly.pdbx_strand_id
1 'polypeptide(L)'
;MRAIRWLRDSFVAGLLAILPLALTVFVLWLLYRWAYSLFGPHTPLANLMRRTMGFYIPGTEIFASLILILLVGTMARNWWGRTILHNFERALLRVPFIRQLYWTGRELSRFLFRANPKGKVVLVEFPSAGSYVLG
;
A
#
# COMPACT_ATOMS: atom_id res chain seq x y z
N MET A 1 32.16 4.92 20.53
CA MET A 1 30.69 4.70 20.50
C MET A 1 29.89 5.75 19.70
N ARG A 2 30.44 6.91 19.29
CA ARG A 2 29.71 7.91 18.47
C ARG A 2 29.62 7.54 16.98
N ALA A 3 30.70 6.98 16.40
CA ALA A 3 30.74 6.57 15.00
C ALA A 3 29.71 5.48 14.64
N ILE A 4 29.52 4.49 15.52
CA ILE A 4 28.52 3.41 15.34
C ILE A 4 27.09 3.96 15.33
N ARG A 5 26.81 4.95 16.20
CA ARG A 5 25.49 5.60 16.24
C ARG A 5 25.21 6.36 14.95
N TRP A 6 26.17 7.17 14.50
CA TRP A 6 26.05 7.91 13.24
C TRP A 6 25.81 6.98 12.05
N LEU A 7 26.58 5.89 11.93
CA LEU A 7 26.41 4.92 10.85
C LEU A 7 25.02 4.25 10.89
N ARG A 8 24.55 3.86 12.09
CA ARG A 8 23.22 3.27 12.28
C ARG A 8 22.11 4.25 11.89
N ASP A 9 22.21 5.49 12.35
CA ASP A 9 21.18 6.50 12.12
C ASP A 9 21.13 6.90 10.63
N SER A 10 22.28 7.01 9.96
CA SER A 10 22.35 7.24 8.51
C SER A 10 21.79 6.06 7.70
N PHE A 11 22.09 4.82 8.09
CA PHE A 11 21.54 3.64 7.42
C PHE A 11 20.01 3.55 7.57
N VAL A 12 19.50 3.77 8.79
CA VAL A 12 18.05 3.77 9.05
C VAL A 12 17.37 4.90 8.29
N ALA A 13 17.95 6.10 8.26
CA ALA A 13 17.40 7.22 7.50
C ALA A 13 17.35 6.92 5.99
N GLY A 14 18.41 6.35 5.41
CA GLY A 14 18.44 5.92 4.01
C GLY A 14 17.41 4.84 3.70
N LEU A 15 17.29 3.83 4.58
CA LEU A 15 16.31 2.76 4.43
C LEU A 15 14.88 3.30 4.47
N LEU A 16 14.56 4.18 5.42
CA LEU A 16 13.25 4.81 5.55
C LEU A 16 12.92 5.71 4.35
N ALA A 17 13.90 6.40 3.77
CA ALA A 17 13.71 7.24 2.60
C ALA A 17 13.35 6.43 1.34
N ILE A 18 13.95 5.25 1.17
CA ILE A 18 13.70 4.38 0.01
C ILE A 18 12.47 3.48 0.22
N LEU A 19 12.09 3.22 1.48
CA LEU A 19 10.98 2.35 1.86
C LEU A 19 9.70 2.57 1.02
N PRO A 20 9.22 3.80 0.77
CA PRO A 20 7.99 4.02 -0.01
C PRO A 20 8.13 3.56 -1.46
N LEU A 21 9.27 3.84 -2.09
CA LEU A 21 9.57 3.42 -3.47
C LEU A 21 9.77 1.90 -3.54
N ALA A 22 10.47 1.32 -2.59
CA ALA A 22 10.64 -0.13 -2.51
C ALA A 22 9.28 -0.83 -2.36
N LEU A 23 8.38 -0.27 -1.53
CA LEU A 23 7.04 -0.80 -1.33
C LEU A 23 6.20 -0.75 -2.61
N THR A 24 6.22 0.35 -3.38
CA THR A 24 5.48 0.44 -4.64
C THR A 24 5.99 -0.55 -5.67
N VAL A 25 7.31 -0.64 -5.86
CA VAL A 25 7.94 -1.62 -6.76
C VAL A 25 7.62 -3.04 -6.34
N PHE A 26 7.66 -3.34 -5.03
CA PHE A 26 7.31 -4.66 -4.50
C PHE A 26 5.85 -5.03 -4.81
N VAL A 27 4.90 -4.11 -4.60
CA VAL A 27 3.48 -4.35 -4.91
C VAL A 27 3.27 -4.57 -6.40
N LEU A 28 3.89 -3.75 -7.27
CA LEU A 28 3.79 -3.93 -8.71
C LEU A 28 4.38 -5.27 -9.17
N TRP A 29 5.54 -5.65 -8.64
CA TRP A 29 6.16 -6.94 -8.94
C TRP A 29 5.29 -8.11 -8.48
N LEU A 30 4.68 -8.01 -7.30
CA LEU A 30 3.74 -9.02 -6.80
C LEU A 30 2.55 -9.15 -7.74
N LEU A 31 1.92 -8.05 -8.14
CA LEU A 31 0.80 -8.06 -9.07
C LEU A 31 1.17 -8.62 -10.45
N TYR A 32 2.34 -8.25 -10.97
CA TYR A 32 2.88 -8.82 -12.20
C TYR A 32 3.05 -10.33 -12.07
N ARG A 33 3.59 -10.82 -10.96
CA ARG A 33 3.77 -12.27 -10.73
C ARG A 33 2.43 -13.02 -10.65
N TRP A 34 1.42 -12.42 -10.03
CA TRP A 34 0.08 -12.99 -9.99
C TRP A 34 -0.54 -13.01 -11.40
N ALA A 35 -0.41 -11.92 -12.16
CA ALA A 35 -0.85 -11.83 -13.54
C ALA A 35 -0.13 -12.87 -14.43
N TYR A 36 1.19 -13.02 -14.28
CA TYR A 36 1.98 -14.03 -14.96
C TYR A 36 1.54 -15.45 -14.58
N SER A 37 1.18 -15.70 -13.33
CA SER A 37 0.67 -17.02 -12.92
C SER A 37 -0.70 -17.36 -13.54
N LEU A 38 -1.50 -16.36 -13.92
CA LEU A 38 -2.83 -16.55 -14.51
C LEU A 38 -2.80 -16.52 -16.05
N PHE A 39 -1.97 -15.65 -16.63
CA PHE A 39 -1.93 -15.33 -18.06
C PHE A 39 -0.58 -15.62 -18.73
N GLY A 40 0.40 -16.11 -17.97
CA GLY A 40 1.71 -16.45 -18.50
C GLY A 40 1.67 -17.58 -19.51
N PRO A 41 2.76 -17.78 -20.28
CA PRO A 41 2.80 -18.68 -21.43
C PRO A 41 2.52 -20.17 -21.10
N HIS A 42 2.60 -20.56 -19.83
CA HIS A 42 2.36 -21.92 -19.36
C HIS A 42 0.95 -22.15 -18.80
N THR A 43 0.05 -21.17 -18.88
CA THR A 43 -1.29 -21.30 -18.31
C THR A 43 -2.29 -21.89 -19.30
N PRO A 44 -3.39 -22.50 -18.82
CA PRO A 44 -4.44 -23.05 -19.69
C PRO A 44 -5.02 -22.01 -20.65
N LEU A 45 -5.07 -20.74 -20.22
CA LEU A 45 -5.53 -19.62 -21.03
C LEU A 45 -4.56 -19.29 -22.17
N ALA A 46 -3.25 -19.25 -21.90
CA ALA A 46 -2.24 -19.03 -22.94
C ALA A 46 -2.19 -20.19 -23.94
N ASN A 47 -2.37 -21.43 -23.46
CA ASN A 47 -2.51 -22.60 -24.33
C ASN A 47 -3.78 -22.53 -25.19
N LEU A 48 -4.91 -22.07 -24.64
CA LEU A 48 -6.13 -21.83 -25.41
C LEU A 48 -5.92 -20.77 -26.48
N MET A 49 -5.29 -19.64 -26.16
CA MET A 49 -4.96 -18.59 -27.13
C MET A 49 -3.99 -19.08 -28.21
N ARG A 50 -2.96 -19.88 -27.87
CA ARG A 50 -2.09 -20.51 -28.87
C ARG A 50 -2.87 -21.45 -29.79
N ARG A 51 -3.85 -22.18 -29.25
CA ARG A 51 -4.68 -23.13 -30.02
C ARG A 51 -5.70 -22.44 -30.91
N THR A 52 -6.21 -21.27 -30.52
CA THR A 52 -7.22 -20.52 -31.29
C THR A 52 -6.62 -19.47 -32.22
N MET A 53 -5.54 -18.78 -31.82
CA MET A 53 -4.91 -17.70 -32.58
C MET A 53 -3.55 -18.08 -33.20
N GLY A 54 -2.97 -19.24 -32.87
CA GLY A 54 -1.74 -19.75 -33.50
C GLY A 54 -0.43 -19.11 -33.04
N PHE A 55 -0.48 -18.01 -32.27
CA PHE A 55 0.70 -17.34 -31.72
C PHE A 55 0.43 -16.77 -30.32
N TYR A 56 1.48 -16.68 -29.51
CA TYR A 56 1.45 -16.03 -28.21
C TYR A 56 2.03 -14.63 -28.35
N ILE A 57 1.31 -13.61 -27.87
CA ILE A 57 1.79 -12.22 -27.87
C ILE A 57 2.58 -11.99 -26.57
N PRO A 58 3.91 -11.79 -26.63
CA PRO A 58 4.71 -11.44 -25.47
C PRO A 58 4.26 -10.08 -24.93
N GLY A 59 4.11 -9.92 -23.60
CA GLY A 59 3.65 -8.68 -22.98
C GLY A 59 2.14 -8.65 -22.68
N THR A 60 1.42 -9.73 -23.01
CA THR A 60 0.03 -9.95 -22.56
C THR A 60 -0.08 -9.93 -21.03
N GLU A 61 0.98 -10.29 -20.33
CA GLU A 61 1.03 -10.30 -18.86
C GLU A 61 1.04 -8.88 -18.28
N ILE A 62 1.66 -7.92 -18.98
CA ILE A 62 1.65 -6.50 -18.57
C ILE A 62 0.23 -5.96 -18.72
N PHE A 63 -0.41 -6.19 -19.86
CA PHE A 63 -1.79 -5.76 -20.09
C PHE A 63 -2.78 -6.44 -19.13
N ALA A 64 -2.58 -7.73 -18.87
CA ALA A 64 -3.36 -8.48 -17.89
C ALA A 64 -3.17 -7.94 -16.47
N SER A 65 -1.95 -7.55 -16.08
CA SER A 65 -1.69 -6.93 -14.77
C SER A 65 -2.43 -5.60 -14.63
N LEU A 66 -2.51 -4.80 -15.69
CA LEU A 66 -3.27 -3.54 -15.70
C LEU A 66 -4.77 -3.79 -15.51
N ILE A 67 -5.34 -4.76 -16.22
CA ILE A 67 -6.74 -5.18 -16.04
C ILE A 67 -6.98 -5.70 -14.62
N LEU A 68 -6.04 -6.48 -14.08
CA LEU A 68 -6.15 -7.04 -12.73
C LEU A 68 -6.13 -5.92 -11.67
N ILE A 69 -5.25 -4.93 -11.83
CA ILE A 69 -5.26 -3.73 -10.98
C ILE A 69 -6.59 -3.00 -11.05
N LEU A 70 -7.15 -2.84 -12.26
CA LEU A 70 -8.44 -2.17 -12.45
C LEU A 70 -9.57 -2.96 -11.78
N LEU A 71 -9.61 -4.28 -11.94
CA LEU A 71 -10.58 -5.17 -11.29
C LEU A 71 -10.47 -5.14 -9.76
N VAL A 72 -9.25 -5.22 -9.21
CA VAL A 72 -9.03 -5.12 -7.77
C VAL A 72 -9.47 -3.74 -7.27
N GLY A 73 -9.17 -2.67 -8.00
CA GLY A 73 -9.56 -1.31 -7.68
C GLY A 73 -11.08 -1.10 -7.70
N THR A 74 -11.79 -1.65 -8.67
CA THR A 74 -13.27 -1.59 -8.73
C THR A 74 -13.91 -2.44 -7.64
N MET A 75 -13.39 -3.64 -7.39
CA MET A 75 -13.82 -4.49 -6.27
C MET A 75 -13.65 -3.77 -4.93
N ALA A 76 -12.51 -3.12 -4.69
CA ALA A 76 -12.26 -2.37 -3.46
C ALA A 76 -13.27 -1.22 -3.23
N ARG A 77 -13.85 -0.66 -4.29
CA ARG A 77 -14.91 0.37 -4.19
C ARG A 77 -16.28 -0.23 -3.89
N ASN A 78 -16.55 -1.45 -4.36
CA ASN A 78 -17.83 -2.12 -4.19
C ASN A 78 -18.03 -2.69 -2.78
N TRP A 79 -19.29 -2.81 -2.33
CA TRP A 79 -19.63 -3.32 -1.00
C TRP A 79 -19.05 -4.72 -0.75
N TRP A 80 -19.09 -5.60 -1.76
CA TRP A 80 -18.55 -6.97 -1.67
C TRP A 80 -17.04 -6.97 -1.41
N GLY A 81 -16.27 -6.12 -2.11
CA GLY A 81 -14.83 -6.06 -1.89
C GLY A 81 -14.47 -5.47 -0.53
N ARG A 82 -15.25 -4.50 -0.01
CA ARG A 82 -15.06 -4.01 1.36
C ARG A 82 -15.21 -5.11 2.41
N THR A 83 -16.20 -5.99 2.25
CA THR A 83 -16.41 -7.12 3.17
C THR A 83 -15.25 -8.12 3.12
N ILE A 84 -14.78 -8.47 1.91
CA ILE A 84 -13.62 -9.36 1.73
C ILE A 84 -12.37 -8.75 2.37
N LEU A 85 -12.08 -7.48 2.06
CA LEU A 85 -10.93 -6.76 2.60
C LEU A 85 -10.96 -6.69 4.13
N HIS A 86 -12.13 -6.45 4.72
CA HIS A 86 -12.28 -6.40 6.18
C HIS A 86 -12.09 -7.77 6.84
N ASN A 87 -12.50 -8.86 6.18
CA ASN A 87 -12.25 -10.22 6.67
C ASN A 87 -10.77 -10.59 6.59
N PHE A 88 -10.08 -10.21 5.50
CA PHE A 88 -8.63 -10.34 5.38
C PHE A 88 -7.88 -9.52 6.43
N GLU A 89 -8.29 -8.27 6.66
CA GLU A 89 -7.75 -7.40 7.71
C GLU A 89 -7.89 -8.09 9.08
N ARG A 90 -9.07 -8.62 9.41
CA ARG A 90 -9.28 -9.35 10.66
C ARG A 90 -8.39 -10.58 10.79
N ALA A 91 -8.13 -11.31 9.70
CA ALA A 91 -7.21 -12.44 9.72
C ALA A 91 -5.75 -11.99 9.97
N LEU A 92 -5.30 -10.92 9.31
CA LEU A 92 -3.96 -10.34 9.50
C LEU A 92 -3.75 -9.83 10.92
N LEU A 93 -4.78 -9.22 11.52
CA LEU A 93 -4.74 -8.70 12.88
C LEU A 93 -4.63 -9.79 13.96
N ARG A 94 -4.88 -11.07 13.64
CA ARG A 94 -4.64 -12.19 14.57
C ARG A 94 -3.17 -12.52 14.74
N VAL A 95 -2.32 -12.15 13.79
CA VAL A 95 -0.88 -12.40 13.87
C VAL A 95 -0.20 -11.21 14.56
N PRO A 96 0.39 -11.38 15.76
CA PRO A 96 0.78 -10.28 16.63
C PRO A 96 1.83 -9.33 16.02
N PHE A 97 2.78 -9.84 15.24
CA PHE A 97 3.80 -9.03 14.57
C PHE A 97 3.23 -8.23 13.38
N ILE A 98 2.41 -8.87 12.56
CA ILE A 98 1.80 -8.26 11.36
C ILE A 98 0.81 -7.16 11.77
N ARG A 99 0.09 -7.38 12.88
CA ARG A 99 -0.84 -6.41 13.46
C ARG A 99 -0.20 -5.04 13.65
N GLN A 100 0.99 -4.98 14.25
CA GLN A 100 1.66 -3.72 14.53
C GLN A 100 2.03 -2.95 13.26
N LEU A 101 2.61 -3.65 12.27
CA LEU A 101 2.97 -3.06 10.96
C LEU A 101 1.75 -2.52 10.22
N TYR A 102 0.64 -3.26 10.23
CA TYR A 102 -0.61 -2.85 9.60
C TYR A 102 -1.19 -1.59 10.23
N TRP A 103 -1.26 -1.53 11.57
CA TRP A 103 -1.75 -0.34 12.29
C TRP A 103 -0.91 0.90 11.99
N THR A 104 0.41 0.79 12.08
CA THR A 104 1.32 1.90 11.79
C THR A 104 1.15 2.41 10.36
N GLY A 105 1.10 1.51 9.38
CA GLY A 105 0.88 1.89 7.99
C GLY A 105 -0.49 2.57 7.76
N ARG A 106 -1.54 2.08 8.42
CA ARG A 106 -2.88 2.65 8.33
C ARG A 106 -2.96 4.04 8.98
N GLU A 107 -2.32 4.23 10.12
CA GLU A 107 -2.23 5.52 10.81
C GLU A 107 -1.53 6.56 9.93
N LEU A 108 -0.37 6.20 9.38
CA LEU A 108 0.40 7.05 8.47
C LEU A 108 -0.41 7.42 7.22
N SER A 109 -1.07 6.44 6.60
CA SER A 109 -1.96 6.67 5.46
C SER A 109 -3.09 7.66 5.82
N ARG A 110 -3.80 7.44 6.94
CA ARG A 110 -4.84 8.36 7.42
C ARG A 110 -4.31 9.77 7.63
N PHE A 111 -3.10 9.92 8.16
CA PHE A 111 -2.48 11.22 8.37
C PHE A 111 -2.14 11.90 7.04
N LEU A 112 -1.53 11.19 6.09
CA LEU A 112 -1.14 11.72 4.78
C LEU A 112 -2.35 12.10 3.92
N PHE A 113 -3.45 11.34 4.02
CA PHE A 113 -4.69 11.60 3.26
C PHE A 113 -5.67 12.53 3.99
N ARG A 114 -5.36 13.05 5.19
CA ARG A 114 -6.16 14.11 5.83
C ARG A 114 -5.95 15.41 5.07
N ALA A 115 -7.01 15.87 4.40
CA ALA A 115 -7.03 17.05 3.52
C ALA A 115 -6.64 18.40 4.18
N ASN A 116 -6.44 18.46 5.49
CA ASN A 116 -5.90 19.61 6.21
C ASN A 116 -5.18 19.16 7.49
N PRO A 117 -3.85 19.04 7.50
CA PRO A 117 -3.06 18.87 8.73
C PRO A 117 -2.85 20.20 9.48
N LYS A 118 -3.53 21.29 9.08
CA LYS A 118 -3.52 22.53 9.84
C LYS A 118 -4.28 22.30 11.14
N GLY A 119 -3.56 21.94 12.20
CA GLY A 119 -4.01 22.25 13.54
C GLY A 119 -4.39 23.72 13.54
N LYS A 120 -5.68 24.02 13.64
CA LYS A 120 -6.13 25.40 13.83
C LYS A 120 -5.61 25.78 15.20
N VAL A 121 -4.50 26.51 15.23
CA VAL A 121 -4.03 27.14 16.45
C VAL A 121 -5.10 28.16 16.82
N VAL A 122 -5.81 27.90 17.90
CA VAL A 122 -6.85 28.79 18.40
C VAL A 122 -6.33 29.46 19.66
N LEU A 123 -6.58 30.76 19.77
CA LEU A 123 -6.35 31.50 21.00
C LEU A 123 -7.56 31.26 21.90
N VAL A 124 -7.35 30.60 23.03
CA VAL A 124 -8.39 30.36 24.03
C VAL A 124 -8.12 31.27 25.21
N GLU A 125 -9.14 31.99 25.67
CA GLU A 125 -9.03 32.78 26.90
C GLU A 125 -8.91 31.84 28.11
N PHE A 126 -7.76 31.88 28.79
CA PHE A 126 -7.51 31.14 30.01
C PHE A 126 -6.32 31.76 30.76
N PRO A 127 -6.35 31.91 32.10
CA PRO A 127 -7.48 31.63 33.02
C PRO A 127 -8.43 32.83 33.23
N SER A 128 -8.10 34.03 32.73
CA SER A 128 -8.91 35.26 32.94
C SER A 128 -9.06 36.07 31.64
N ALA A 129 -10.12 36.88 31.55
CA ALA A 129 -10.38 37.76 30.40
C ALA A 129 -9.15 38.62 30.06
N GLY A 130 -8.73 38.59 28.80
CA GLY A 130 -7.51 39.25 28.32
C GLY A 130 -6.22 38.40 28.41
N SER A 131 -6.27 37.17 28.96
CA SER A 131 -5.17 36.20 28.93
C SER A 131 -5.48 35.11 27.93
N TYR A 132 -4.67 34.99 26.87
CA TYR A 132 -4.86 34.00 25.81
C TYR A 132 -3.72 32.98 25.82
N VAL A 133 -4.08 31.71 25.62
CA VAL A 133 -3.15 30.60 25.44
C VAL A 133 -3.29 30.06 24.02
N LEU A 134 -2.16 29.74 23.39
CA LEU A 134 -2.11 29.06 22.10
C LEU A 134 -2.32 27.55 22.31
N GLY A 135 -3.31 26.98 21.64
CA GLY A 135 -3.64 25.54 21.67
C GLY A 135 -4.01 24.98 20.31
#